data_AF-A0AAJ4XAN7-F1
#
_entry.id   AF-A0AAJ4XAN7-F1
#
_cell.length_a   1.000
_cell.length_b   1.000
_cell.length_c   1.000
_cell.angle_alpha   90.00
_cell.angle_beta   90.00
_cell.angle_gamma   90.00
#
_symmetry.space_group_name_H-M   'P 1'
#
loop_
_entity.id
_entity.type
_entity.pdbx_description
1 polymer ?
#
loop_
_entity_poly.entity_id
_entity_poly.type
_entity_poly.pdbx_seq_one_letter_code
_entity_poly.pdbx_strand_id
1 'polypeptide(L)' 'MKNYNKGQNLSKVYSPPNQDYLDILQIQALKIGELAGSLEGEKLIIEGLGKWPELIRFEVHRFQESMQRNGESIPLL' A
#
# COMPACT_ATOMS: atom_id res chain seq x y z
N MET A 1 31.16 37.91 13.72
CA MET A 1 30.92 36.88 12.70
C MET A 1 29.47 36.40 12.84
N LYS A 2 28.60 36.61 11.85
CA LYS A 2 27.20 36.14 11.86
C LYS A 2 27.11 34.84 11.05
N ASN A 3 26.57 33.79 11.68
CA ASN A 3 25.64 32.72 11.22
C ASN A 3 25.92 32.03 9.86
N TYR A 4 25.64 30.74 9.63
CA TYR A 4 24.36 30.06 9.79
C TYR A 4 24.54 28.54 9.99
N ASN A 5 23.89 28.01 11.03
CA ASN A 5 23.51 26.60 11.12
C ASN A 5 22.59 26.28 9.94
N LYS A 6 23.08 25.60 8.91
CA LYS A 6 22.23 25.05 7.85
C LYS A 6 21.98 23.58 8.17
N GLY A 7 21.02 23.35 9.06
CA GLY A 7 20.36 22.05 9.19
C GLY A 7 19.64 21.76 7.88
N GLN A 8 20.34 21.08 6.97
CA GLN A 8 19.75 20.55 5.76
C GLN A 8 18.89 19.35 6.13
N ASN A 9 17.65 19.61 6.54
CA ASN A 9 16.59 18.62 6.49
C ASN A 9 16.27 18.39 5.00
N LEU A 10 17.11 17.59 4.33
CA LEU A 10 16.84 17.06 3.02
C LEU A 10 15.74 16.01 3.21
N SER A 11 14.49 16.44 3.20
CA SER A 11 13.36 15.54 2.99
C SER A 11 13.65 14.78 1.70
N LYS A 12 14.07 13.50 1.81
CA LYS A 12 14.27 12.64 0.64
C LYS A 12 12.94 12.58 -0.09
N VAL A 13 12.84 13.29 -1.20
CA VAL A 13 11.71 13.18 -2.12
C VAL A 13 11.86 11.82 -2.80
N TYR A 14 11.01 10.87 -2.44
CA TYR A 14 10.96 9.57 -3.11
C TYR A 14 10.17 9.73 -4.40
N SER A 15 10.74 9.33 -5.54
CA SER A 15 9.96 9.21 -6.78
C SER A 15 8.75 8.30 -6.54
N PRO A 16 7.56 8.61 -7.07
CA PRO A 16 6.40 7.73 -6.96
C PRO A 16 6.70 6.30 -7.44
N PRO A 17 6.07 5.26 -6.85
CA PRO A 17 6.21 3.91 -7.35
C PRO A 17 5.60 3.81 -8.76
N ASN A 18 6.11 2.88 -9.55
CA ASN A 18 5.53 2.58 -10.86
C ASN A 18 4.33 1.63 -10.73
N GLN A 19 3.57 1.46 -11.82
CA GLN A 19 2.40 0.59 -11.84
C GLN A 19 2.75 -0.86 -11.51
N ASP A 20 3.85 -1.39 -12.07
CA ASP A 20 4.28 -2.77 -11.83
C ASP A 20 4.49 -3.06 -10.33
N TYR A 21 5.07 -2.10 -9.60
CA TYR A 21 5.25 -2.22 -8.16
C TYR A 21 3.90 -2.27 -7.43
N LEU A 22 2.97 -1.38 -7.79
CA LEU A 22 1.63 -1.35 -7.19
C LEU A 22 0.86 -2.64 -7.46
N ASP A 23 0.98 -3.20 -8.66
CA ASP A 23 0.31 -4.44 -9.05
C ASP A 23 0.89 -5.65 -8.31
N ILE A 24 2.21 -5.74 -8.18
CA ILE A 24 2.86 -6.79 -7.39
C ILE A 24 2.45 -6.69 -5.91
N LEU A 25 2.43 -5.47 -5.36
CA LEU A 25 2.03 -5.22 -3.97
C LEU A 25 0.60 -5.72 -3.72
N GLN A 26 -0.30 -5.46 -4.67
CA GLN A 26 -1.71 -5.88 -4.58
C GLN A 26 -1.87 -7.39 -4.68
N ILE A 27 -1.14 -8.06 -5.57
CA ILE A 27 -1.13 -9.52 -5.66
C ILE A 27 -0.63 -10.14 -4.34
N GLN A 28 0.41 -9.57 -3.74
CA GLN A 28 0.94 -10.05 -2.45
C GLN A 28 -0.07 -9.81 -1.32
N ALA A 29 -0.67 -8.62 -1.25
CA ALA A 29 -1.67 -8.27 -0.26
C ALA A 29 -2.89 -9.20 -0.34
N LEU A 30 -3.36 -9.53 -1.55
CA LEU A 30 -4.45 -10.49 -1.78
C LEU A 30 -4.11 -11.87 -1.25
N LYS A 31 -2.92 -12.40 -1.60
CA LYS A 31 -2.49 -13.72 -1.10
C LYS A 31 -2.39 -13.76 0.42
N ILE A 32 -1.83 -12.72 1.03
CA ILE A 32 -1.77 -12.62 2.50
C ILE A 32 -3.15 -12.45 3.10
N GLY A 33 -4.02 -11.65 2.49
CA GLY A 33 -5.40 -11.45 2.92
C GLY A 33 -6.22 -12.74 2.91
N GLU A 34 -6.03 -13.58 1.90
CA GLU A 34 -6.65 -14.90 1.77
C GLU A 34 -6.11 -15.89 2.82
N LEU A 35 -4.81 -15.86 3.11
CA LEU A 35 -4.15 -16.81 4.02
C LEU A 35 -4.28 -16.44 5.51
N ALA A 36 -4.17 -15.15 5.84
CA ALA A 36 -4.03 -14.64 7.20
C ALA A 36 -5.10 -13.60 7.59
N GLY A 37 -6.01 -13.27 6.66
CA GLY A 37 -7.12 -12.34 6.88
C GLY A 37 -6.86 -10.93 6.33
N SER A 38 -7.94 -10.23 6.00
CA SER A 38 -7.93 -8.91 5.34
C SER A 38 -7.00 -7.89 6.02
N LEU A 39 -6.95 -7.89 7.37
CA LEU A 39 -6.12 -6.96 8.13
C LEU A 39 -4.61 -7.12 7.82
N GLU A 40 -4.13 -8.34 7.59
CA GLU A 40 -2.72 -8.59 7.26
C GLU A 40 -2.40 -8.15 5.82
N GLY A 41 -3.36 -8.30 4.89
CA GLY A 41 -3.23 -7.75 3.53
C GLY A 41 -3.15 -6.22 3.53
N GLU A 42 -3.98 -5.55 4.33
CA GLU A 42 -3.95 -4.08 4.47
C GLU A 42 -2.62 -3.59 5.08
N LYS A 43 -2.11 -4.26 6.12
CA LYS A 43 -0.80 -3.93 6.72
C LYS A 43 0.31 -3.99 5.69
N LEU A 44 0.33 -5.01 4.83
CA LEU A 44 1.34 -5.14 3.77
C LEU A 44 1.32 -3.96 2.80
N ILE A 45 0.14 -3.45 2.44
CA ILE A 45 0.01 -2.26 1.57
C ILE A 45 0.51 -1.00 2.29
N ILE A 46 0.11 -0.80 3.55
CA ILE A 46 0.53 0.35 4.36
C ILE A 46 2.05 0.36 4.51
N GLU A 47 2.66 -0.79 4.79
CA GLU A 47 4.12 -0.93 4.93
C GLU A 47 4.84 -0.72 3.60
N GLY A 48 4.35 -1.32 2.50
CA GLY A 48 4.92 -1.15 1.16
C GLY A 48 4.89 0.29 0.66
N LEU A 49 3.83 1.03 1.01
CA LEU A 49 3.64 2.43 0.61
C LEU A 49 4.02 3.44 1.69
N GLY A 50 4.78 3.05 2.72
CA GLY A 50 5.13 3.95 3.82
C GLY A 50 5.89 5.22 3.40
N LYS A 51 6.50 5.23 2.21
CA LYS A 51 7.16 6.40 1.60
C LYS A 51 6.22 7.29 0.77
N TRP A 52 5.02 6.82 0.47
CA TRP A 52 4.00 7.45 -0.38
C TRP A 52 2.62 7.38 0.31
N PRO A 53 2.46 8.04 1.47
CA PRO A 53 1.24 7.96 2.28
C PRO A 53 -0.02 8.40 1.54
N GLU A 54 0.12 9.26 0.52
CA GLU A 54 -0.97 9.71 -0.35
C GLU A 54 -1.61 8.57 -1.15
N LEU A 55 -0.87 7.50 -1.43
CA LEU A 55 -1.34 6.34 -2.19
C LEU A 55 -2.05 5.30 -1.32
N ILE A 56 -1.75 5.27 -0.01
CA ILE A 56 -2.22 4.23 0.91
C ILE A 56 -3.74 4.10 0.88
N ARG A 57 -4.48 5.21 0.99
CA ARG A 57 -5.95 5.18 1.02
C ARG A 57 -6.51 4.53 -0.25
N PHE A 58 -5.98 4.91 -1.41
CA PHE A 58 -6.45 4.41 -2.71
C PHE A 58 -6.14 2.91 -2.86
N GLU A 59 -4.92 2.51 -2.55
CA GLU A 59 -4.47 1.13 -2.71
C GLU A 59 -5.12 0.17 -1.69
N VAL A 60 -5.34 0.60 -0.44
CA VAL A 60 -6.12 -0.19 0.54
C VAL A 60 -7.55 -0.40 0.05
N HIS A 61 -8.20 0.64 -0.48
CA HIS A 61 -9.56 0.51 -1.02
C HIS A 61 -9.62 -0.47 -2.19
N ARG A 62 -8.69 -0.36 -3.14
CA ARG A 62 -8.54 -1.27 -4.28
C ARG A 62 -8.35 -2.73 -3.86
N PHE A 63 -7.60 -2.97 -2.80
CA PHE A 63 -7.42 -4.29 -2.19
C PHE A 63 -8.73 -4.81 -1.58
N GLN A 64 -9.42 -3.99 -0.78
CA GLN A 64 -10.67 -4.36 -0.14
C GLN A 64 -11.75 -4.75 -1.16
N GLU A 65 -11.89 -3.98 -2.24
CA GLU A 65 -12.81 -4.32 -3.34
C GLU A 65 -12.44 -5.66 -3.99
N SER A 66 -11.14 -5.95 -4.14
CA SER A 66 -10.66 -7.20 -4.71
C SER A 66 -10.95 -8.39 -3.78
N MET A 67 -10.78 -8.23 -2.47
CA MET A 67 -11.16 -9.23 -1.47
C MET A 67 -12.67 -9.49 -1.46
N GLN A 68 -13.50 -8.46 -1.61
CA GLN A 68 -14.96 -8.60 -1.70
C GLN A 68 -15.36 -9.39 -2.95
N ARG A 69 -14.80 -9.05 -4.11
CA ARG A 69 -15.07 -9.78 -5.36
C ARG A 69 -14.65 -11.25 -5.30
N ASN A 70 -13.53 -11.56 -4.63
CA ASN A 70 -13.08 -12.95 -4.45
C ASN A 70 -13.95 -13.71 -3.43
N GLY A 71 -14.46 -13.02 -2.40
CA GLY A 71 -15.36 -13.56 -1.39
C GLY A 71 -16.80 -13.80 -1.89
N GLU A 72 -17.26 -13.05 -2.88
CA GLU A 72 -18.57 -13.19 -3.54
C GLU A 72 -18.64 -14.36 -4.54
N SER A 73 -17.90 -15.45 -4.29
CA SER A 73 -18.15 -16.74 -4.95
C SER A 73 -19.58 -17.19 -4.61
N ILE A 74 -20.48 -16.86 -5.53
CA ILE A 74 -21.93 -17.05 -5.55
C ILE A 74 -22.32 -18.39 -4.89
N PRO A 75 -23.26 -18.43 -3.92
CA PRO A 75 -23.78 -19.70 -3.44
C PRO A 75 -24.43 -20.44 -4.61
N LEU A 76 -23.96 -21.66 -4.88
CA LEU A 76 -24.61 -22.60 -5.79
C LEU A 76 -26.04 -22.83 -5.26
N LEU A 77 -27.02 -22.18 -5.90
CA LEU A 77 -28.43 -22.54 -5.84
C LEU A 77 -28.75 -23.51 -6.97
#